data_AF-A0A5P9HAQ9-F1
#
_entry.id   AF-A0A5P9HAQ9-F1
#
_cell.length_a   1.000
_cell.length_b   1.000
_cell.length_c   1.000
_cell.angle_alpha   90.00
_cell.angle_beta   90.00
_cell.angle_gamma   90.00
#
_symmetry.space_group_name_H-M   'P 1'
#
loop_
_entity.id
_entity.type
_entity.pdbx_description
1 polymer ?
#
loop_
_entity_poly.entity_id
_entity_poly.type
_entity_poly.pdbx_seq_one_letter_code
_entity_poly.pdbx_strand_id
1 'polypeptide(L)'
;MTQPLQQFYIPEDQSVYLLSHHDARKLREWVALCQAQLEQLGYREIELIGKGAYGFVFAGLTAGGEQYVFKFTRVNLPQSLQDRLEEEAFMLEQVAHPRVPRLIVFQRVRHQSILVMQRAPGENLEEVSLREGRLSPRRVVHIAAQLADILRALRRESGPSGRPIVHGDIKPSNLVFDERDESVALIDWGSSVFAQLDAELQFVSANVMELMSDNLQQTNARLGDVYFIGDDQLNGALSSPRFDEQGAAGTLYALASAQSCRFGHRAIPATSLGLPMEFARMLDGMLDPDPRTRMKAGDHFLREMPRLSRLVMLDLPSPPEAPLVPVWARAADREIDTVVYSSRKAFLREEDGRETLSDVNDVQLDRYYRNFMQGMGETEKAFLAAVSRLGKYPVVGGLAVRWEADGVYIDSSLNLHDPELKPAFIAAVNNMVSLARGIHRRGIFKSCLFNARDTLHLDREGPDRPFVMPPDLRLAYEVSAVPELEDRSRLHSYFEDGPDPEEFLVLPEAIIASLEALNEIHHTGMIIFEALPEHLKIHSHYRLLDPSREAEFRRRLDDILAAVGRIEGLGVSGFMKMPYKDTRVFAHVARQPERFYPRDPRAALAAMRELADTEGRP
;
A
#
# COMPACT_ATOMS: atom_id res chain seq x y z
N MET A 1 -28.58 16.77 29.13
CA MET A 1 -28.05 15.44 29.47
C MET A 1 -26.91 15.17 28.52
N THR A 2 -25.70 15.49 28.94
CA THR A 2 -24.45 15.21 28.24
C THR A 2 -24.28 13.70 28.18
N GLN A 3 -24.34 13.13 26.99
CA GLN A 3 -24.05 11.70 26.81
C GLN A 3 -22.54 11.48 26.94
N PRO A 4 -22.09 10.41 27.61
CA PRO A 4 -20.67 10.13 27.81
C PRO A 4 -19.98 9.82 26.47
N LEU A 5 -18.82 10.43 26.24
CA LEU A 5 -17.98 10.20 25.05
C LEU A 5 -17.49 8.74 24.98
N GLN A 6 -17.59 8.09 23.82
CA GLN A 6 -17.12 6.71 23.60
C GLN A 6 -15.92 6.63 22.66
N GLN A 7 -15.14 5.56 22.85
CA GLN A 7 -13.73 5.39 22.48
C GLN A 7 -13.55 4.81 21.06
N PHE A 8 -12.30 4.69 20.59
CA PHE A 8 -11.95 4.31 19.22
C PHE A 8 -11.28 2.93 19.22
N TYR A 9 -11.53 2.12 18.19
CA TYR A 9 -10.80 0.86 17.91
C TYR A 9 -9.87 1.00 16.70
N ILE A 10 -8.60 0.58 16.83
CA ILE A 10 -7.64 0.40 15.71
C ILE A 10 -6.83 -0.90 15.91
N PRO A 11 -6.62 -1.74 14.86
CA PRO A 11 -5.84 -2.98 14.96
C PRO A 11 -4.32 -2.80 15.12
N GLU A 12 -3.68 -3.74 15.83
CA GLU A 12 -2.23 -3.79 16.14
C GLU A 12 -1.31 -3.74 14.90
N ASP A 13 -1.75 -4.20 13.73
CA ASP A 13 -0.86 -4.46 12.59
C ASP A 13 -0.36 -3.19 11.86
N GLN A 14 -0.86 -2.00 12.20
CA GLN A 14 -0.34 -0.72 11.67
C GLN A 14 0.74 -0.09 12.57
N SER A 15 1.05 -0.70 13.72
CA SER A 15 2.09 -0.24 14.66
C SER A 15 3.53 -0.57 14.24
N VAL A 16 3.72 -1.26 13.09
CA VAL A 16 5.02 -1.81 12.64
C VAL A 16 6.01 -0.72 12.20
N TYR A 17 5.53 0.49 11.88
CA TYR A 17 6.38 1.61 11.50
C TYR A 17 6.48 2.62 12.63
N LEU A 18 7.30 2.30 13.62
CA LEU A 18 8.10 3.24 14.41
C LEU A 18 8.96 2.33 15.30
N LEU A 19 10.15 1.97 14.78
CA LEU A 19 11.16 1.26 15.56
C LEU A 19 11.34 2.02 16.89
N SER A 20 11.39 1.29 18.01
CA SER A 20 11.82 1.89 19.28
C SER A 20 13.16 2.62 19.06
N HIS A 21 13.47 3.65 19.86
CA HIS A 21 14.79 4.30 19.81
C HIS A 21 15.95 3.28 19.87
N HIS A 22 15.73 2.15 20.55
CA HIS A 22 16.65 1.03 20.62
C HIS A 22 16.78 0.29 19.29
N ASP A 23 15.67 -0.04 18.63
CA ASP A 23 15.69 -0.76 17.35
C ASP A 23 16.25 0.14 16.23
N ALA A 24 15.96 1.44 16.24
CA ALA A 24 16.51 2.39 15.29
C ALA A 24 18.04 2.55 15.45
N ARG A 25 18.58 2.38 16.66
CA ARG A 25 20.03 2.35 16.91
C ARG A 25 20.65 1.05 16.38
N LYS A 26 20.07 -0.11 16.72
CA LYS A 26 20.51 -1.42 16.21
C LYS A 26 20.50 -1.47 14.68
N LEU A 27 19.47 -0.89 14.07
CA LEU A 27 19.33 -0.78 12.62
C LEU A 27 20.51 -0.01 12.01
N ARG A 28 20.83 1.17 12.57
CA ARG A 28 21.94 2.01 12.10
C ARG A 28 23.29 1.33 12.25
N GLU A 29 23.54 0.67 13.39
CA GLU A 29 24.75 -0.10 13.63
C GLU A 29 24.92 -1.24 12.61
N TRP A 30 23.82 -1.94 12.30
CA TRP A 30 23.84 -3.05 11.34
C TRP A 30 24.03 -2.58 9.89
N VAL A 31 23.40 -1.47 9.51
CA VAL A 31 23.60 -0.85 8.19
C VAL A 31 25.07 -0.45 8.00
N ALA A 32 25.68 0.17 9.02
CA ALA A 32 27.09 0.54 8.99
C ALA A 32 28.01 -0.68 8.88
N LEU A 33 27.68 -1.79 9.57
CA LEU A 33 28.43 -3.05 9.47
C LEU A 33 28.40 -3.61 8.03
N CYS A 34 27.22 -3.67 7.41
CA CYS A 34 27.08 -4.16 6.04
C CYS A 34 27.80 -3.28 5.02
N GLN A 35 27.73 -1.96 5.18
CA GLN A 35 28.48 -1.02 4.35
C GLN A 35 29.99 -1.28 4.47
N ALA A 36 30.54 -1.34 5.69
CA ALA A 36 31.96 -1.61 5.90
C ALA A 36 32.40 -2.96 5.32
N GLN A 37 31.56 -4.00 5.41
CA GLN A 37 31.85 -5.30 4.83
C GLN A 37 31.87 -5.27 3.29
N LEU A 38 30.95 -4.54 2.66
CA LEU A 38 30.93 -4.35 1.21
C LEU A 38 32.12 -3.51 0.73
N GLU A 39 32.54 -2.48 1.48
CA GLU A 39 33.76 -1.72 1.20
C GLU A 39 35.01 -2.58 1.24
N GLN A 40 35.12 -3.48 2.25
CA GLN A 40 36.21 -4.44 2.34
C GLN A 40 36.25 -5.45 1.18
N LEU A 41 35.08 -5.74 0.59
CA LEU A 41 34.97 -6.57 -0.62
C LEU A 41 35.29 -5.79 -1.91
N GLY A 42 35.64 -4.50 -1.82
CA GLY A 42 36.05 -3.67 -2.94
C GLY A 42 34.92 -2.90 -3.63
N TYR A 43 33.72 -2.89 -3.04
CA TYR A 43 32.59 -2.09 -3.54
C TYR A 43 32.63 -0.65 -3.02
N ARG A 44 32.01 0.28 -3.74
CA ARG A 44 31.98 1.71 -3.42
C ARG A 44 30.56 2.27 -3.59
N GLU A 45 30.33 3.48 -3.05
CA GLU A 45 29.04 4.18 -3.15
C GLU A 45 27.87 3.31 -2.66
N ILE A 46 28.04 2.70 -1.48
CA ILE A 46 27.09 1.73 -0.97
C ILE A 46 25.90 2.44 -0.31
N GLU A 47 24.73 2.24 -0.89
CA GLU A 47 23.46 2.79 -0.41
C GLU A 47 22.52 1.66 0.04
N LEU A 48 21.76 1.90 1.11
CA LEU A 48 20.67 1.02 1.50
C LEU A 48 19.46 1.35 0.63
N ILE A 49 19.02 0.41 -0.20
CA ILE A 49 17.90 0.60 -1.14
C ILE A 49 16.61 -0.10 -0.71
N GLY A 50 16.67 -1.00 0.28
CA GLY A 50 15.49 -1.73 0.71
C GLY A 50 15.66 -2.39 2.08
N LYS A 51 14.55 -2.49 2.81
CA LYS A 51 14.47 -3.16 4.11
C LYS A 51 13.25 -4.09 4.12
N GLY A 52 13.49 -5.37 4.36
CA GLY A 52 12.44 -6.39 4.41
C GLY A 52 12.36 -7.11 5.76
N ALA A 53 11.37 -7.99 5.89
CA ALA A 53 11.20 -8.88 7.03
C ALA A 53 12.42 -9.81 7.21
N TYR A 54 12.96 -10.32 6.09
CA TYR A 54 14.02 -11.32 6.06
C TYR A 54 15.44 -10.75 5.95
N GLY A 55 15.58 -9.43 5.69
CA GLY A 55 16.88 -8.91 5.30
C GLY A 55 16.96 -7.44 4.93
N PHE A 56 18.12 -7.07 4.39
CA PHE A 56 18.45 -5.74 3.91
C PHE A 56 18.99 -5.83 2.50
N VAL A 57 18.68 -4.81 1.71
CA VAL A 57 19.08 -4.71 0.31
C VAL A 57 19.90 -3.45 0.12
N PHE A 58 21.12 -3.61 -0.39
CA PHE A 58 22.03 -2.52 -0.68
C PHE A 58 22.30 -2.45 -2.18
N ALA A 59 22.61 -1.27 -2.70
CA ALA A 59 23.26 -1.11 -3.99
C ALA A 59 24.69 -0.61 -3.80
N GLY A 60 25.55 -0.88 -4.78
CA GLY A 60 26.92 -0.38 -4.79
C GLY A 60 27.60 -0.59 -6.13
N LEU A 61 28.77 0.01 -6.29
CA LEU A 61 29.58 -0.02 -7.50
C LEU A 61 30.77 -0.95 -7.33
N THR A 62 31.09 -1.72 -8.37
CA THR A 62 32.38 -2.40 -8.48
C THR A 62 33.49 -1.40 -8.79
N ALA A 63 34.76 -1.81 -8.62
CA ALA A 63 35.90 -1.01 -9.06
C ALA A 63 35.89 -0.70 -10.57
N GLY A 64 35.20 -1.52 -11.37
CA GLY A 64 34.99 -1.31 -12.82
C GLY A 64 33.81 -0.38 -13.15
N GLY A 65 33.07 0.11 -12.15
CA GLY A 65 31.90 0.97 -12.34
C GLY A 65 30.59 0.25 -12.62
N GLU A 66 30.56 -1.09 -12.51
CA GLU A 66 29.32 -1.85 -12.66
C GLU A 66 28.45 -1.71 -11.40
N GLN A 67 27.13 -1.59 -11.57
CA GLN A 67 26.20 -1.44 -10.45
C GLN A 67 25.59 -2.78 -10.04
N TYR A 68 25.74 -3.15 -8.78
CA TYR A 68 25.19 -4.39 -8.21
C TYR A 68 24.22 -4.12 -7.05
N VAL A 69 23.39 -5.11 -6.77
CA VAL A 69 22.49 -5.19 -5.62
C VAL A 69 22.91 -6.36 -4.73
N PHE A 70 22.90 -6.13 -3.42
CA PHE A 70 23.31 -7.06 -2.38
C PHE A 70 22.15 -7.32 -1.43
N LYS A 71 21.63 -8.54 -1.42
CA LYS A 71 20.58 -8.98 -0.47
C LYS A 71 21.23 -9.78 0.64
N PHE A 72 21.01 -9.35 1.88
CA PHE A 72 21.55 -9.98 3.08
C PHE A 72 20.43 -10.56 3.93
N THR A 73 20.58 -11.80 4.39
CA THR A 73 19.75 -12.31 5.48
C THR A 73 20.24 -11.79 6.83
N ARG A 74 19.32 -11.67 7.80
CA ARG A 74 19.72 -11.37 9.18
C ARG A 74 20.30 -12.62 9.82
N VAL A 75 21.44 -12.47 10.49
CA VAL A 75 22.23 -13.58 11.07
C VAL A 75 21.47 -14.34 12.18
N ASN A 76 20.49 -13.69 12.81
CA ASN A 76 19.66 -14.28 13.87
C ASN A 76 18.42 -15.02 13.36
N LEU A 77 18.21 -15.11 12.05
CA LEU A 77 17.08 -15.87 11.50
C LEU A 77 17.37 -17.37 11.54
N PRO A 78 16.34 -18.22 11.76
CA PRO A 78 16.43 -19.66 11.60
C PRO A 78 17.08 -20.06 10.28
N GLN A 79 17.78 -21.21 10.28
CA GLN A 79 18.49 -21.72 9.10
C GLN A 79 17.56 -21.83 7.88
N SER A 80 16.32 -22.28 8.08
CA SER A 80 15.31 -22.37 7.01
C SER A 80 15.02 -21.04 6.31
N LEU A 81 15.11 -19.90 7.02
CA LEU A 81 14.96 -18.57 6.41
C LEU A 81 16.26 -18.07 5.77
N GLN A 82 17.42 -18.59 6.17
CA GLN A 82 18.68 -18.32 5.48
C GLN A 82 18.77 -19.10 4.17
N ASP A 83 18.24 -20.33 4.14
CA ASP A 83 18.20 -21.21 2.97
C ASP A 83 17.28 -20.64 1.87
N ARG A 84 16.23 -19.87 2.23
CA ARG A 84 15.37 -19.15 1.26
C ARG A 84 16.17 -18.24 0.31
N LEU A 85 17.28 -17.63 0.77
CA LEU A 85 18.09 -16.77 -0.09
C LEU A 85 18.96 -17.59 -1.08
N GLU A 86 19.33 -18.81 -0.70
CA GLU A 86 20.01 -19.77 -1.58
C GLU A 86 19.03 -20.29 -2.65
N GLU A 87 17.79 -20.62 -2.25
CA GLU A 87 16.70 -20.98 -3.17
C GLU A 87 16.41 -19.85 -4.17
N GLU A 88 16.34 -18.60 -3.70
CA GLU A 88 16.18 -17.42 -4.56
C GLU A 88 17.32 -17.29 -5.60
N ALA A 89 18.57 -17.46 -5.15
CA ALA A 89 19.73 -17.40 -6.04
C ALA A 89 19.67 -18.52 -7.10
N PHE A 90 19.33 -19.74 -6.67
CA PHE A 90 19.20 -20.89 -7.55
C PHE A 90 18.11 -20.69 -8.61
N MET A 91 16.95 -20.15 -8.22
CA MET A 91 15.87 -19.86 -9.16
C MET A 91 16.24 -18.76 -10.15
N LEU A 92 16.90 -17.68 -9.68
CA LEU A 92 17.38 -16.60 -10.55
C LEU A 92 18.39 -17.10 -11.59
N GLU A 93 19.26 -18.04 -11.22
CA GLU A 93 20.24 -18.66 -12.14
C GLU A 93 19.57 -19.36 -13.33
N GLN A 94 18.36 -19.90 -13.15
CA GLN A 94 17.64 -20.60 -14.22
C GLN A 94 17.07 -19.66 -15.29
N VAL A 95 17.08 -18.34 -15.07
CA VAL A 95 16.37 -17.37 -15.89
C VAL A 95 17.34 -16.57 -16.76
N ALA A 96 17.35 -16.89 -18.06
CA ALA A 96 18.08 -16.14 -19.06
C ALA A 96 17.15 -15.19 -19.83
N HIS A 97 17.01 -13.95 -19.37
CA HIS A 97 16.16 -12.95 -20.02
C HIS A 97 16.78 -11.54 -19.92
N PRO A 98 16.73 -10.69 -20.98
CA PRO A 98 17.33 -9.35 -20.95
C PRO A 98 16.66 -8.39 -19.93
N ARG A 99 15.43 -8.70 -19.51
CA ARG A 99 14.66 -7.93 -18.52
C ARG A 99 14.67 -8.55 -17.12
N VAL A 100 15.61 -9.46 -16.86
CA VAL A 100 15.81 -10.05 -15.54
C VAL A 100 17.28 -9.82 -15.18
N PRO A 101 17.57 -9.15 -14.06
CA PRO A 101 18.95 -8.91 -13.68
C PRO A 101 19.70 -10.22 -13.45
N ARG A 102 20.94 -10.30 -13.90
CA ARG A 102 21.73 -11.52 -13.79
C ARG A 102 22.19 -11.75 -12.36
N LEU A 103 22.14 -13.01 -11.92
CA LEU A 103 22.90 -13.45 -10.76
C LEU A 103 24.40 -13.23 -11.02
N ILE A 104 25.09 -12.58 -10.09
CA ILE A 104 26.55 -12.43 -10.14
C ILE A 104 27.19 -13.53 -9.29
N VAL A 105 26.81 -13.63 -8.02
CA VAL A 105 27.29 -14.67 -7.11
C VAL A 105 26.36 -14.81 -5.91
N PHE A 106 26.21 -16.04 -5.42
CA PHE A 106 25.71 -16.32 -4.09
C PHE A 106 26.85 -16.82 -3.22
N GLN A 107 26.98 -16.29 -2.01
CA GLN A 107 28.06 -16.66 -1.10
C GLN A 107 27.59 -16.67 0.36
N ARG A 108 28.19 -17.55 1.15
CA ARG A 108 27.96 -17.63 2.60
C ARG A 108 29.23 -17.22 3.35
N VAL A 109 29.18 -16.07 4.03
CA VAL A 109 30.30 -15.51 4.78
C VAL A 109 29.97 -15.50 6.27
N ARG A 110 30.73 -16.23 7.10
CA ARG A 110 30.57 -16.27 8.58
C ARG A 110 29.11 -16.46 9.03
N HIS A 111 28.41 -17.41 8.40
CA HIS A 111 26.97 -17.73 8.62
C HIS A 111 25.96 -16.69 8.10
N GLN A 112 26.39 -15.69 7.33
CA GLN A 112 25.50 -14.77 6.63
C GLN A 112 25.45 -15.13 5.14
N SER A 113 24.26 -15.33 4.60
CA SER A 113 24.03 -15.53 3.17
C SER A 113 23.95 -14.18 2.47
N ILE A 114 24.67 -14.05 1.35
CA ILE A 114 24.72 -12.84 0.53
C ILE A 114 24.42 -13.24 -0.91
N LEU A 115 23.36 -12.66 -1.46
CA LEU A 115 23.01 -12.76 -2.88
C LEU A 115 23.45 -11.46 -3.57
N VAL A 116 24.31 -11.58 -4.57
CA VAL A 116 24.79 -10.48 -5.41
C VAL A 116 24.22 -10.64 -6.80
N MET A 117 23.53 -9.60 -7.28
CA MET A 117 22.93 -9.56 -8.62
C MET A 117 23.19 -8.22 -9.29
N GLN A 118 23.04 -8.18 -10.61
CA GLN A 118 23.09 -6.94 -11.38
C GLN A 118 22.01 -5.96 -10.88
N ARG A 119 22.30 -4.65 -10.84
CA ARG A 119 21.28 -3.63 -10.55
C ARG A 119 20.47 -3.33 -11.81
N ALA A 120 19.15 -3.41 -11.69
CA ALA A 120 18.26 -2.87 -12.70
C ALA A 120 18.30 -1.34 -12.68
N PRO A 121 18.41 -0.66 -13.84
CA PRO A 121 18.40 0.79 -13.89
C PRO A 121 16.98 1.34 -13.64
N GLY A 122 16.89 2.44 -12.89
CA GLY A 122 15.63 3.15 -12.65
C GLY A 122 15.04 2.95 -11.25
N GLU A 123 13.74 3.20 -11.14
CA GLU A 123 12.95 3.16 -9.89
C GLU A 123 11.85 2.10 -9.99
N ASN A 124 11.35 1.58 -8.87
CA ASN A 124 10.27 0.60 -8.96
C ASN A 124 8.94 1.27 -9.39
N LEU A 125 8.08 0.52 -10.08
CA LEU A 125 6.83 1.07 -10.63
C LEU A 125 5.82 1.48 -9.55
N GLU A 126 5.98 1.02 -8.30
CA GLU A 126 5.18 1.52 -7.18
C GLU A 126 5.54 2.99 -6.88
N GLU A 127 6.83 3.33 -6.78
CA GLU A 127 7.32 4.70 -6.60
C GLU A 127 6.92 5.60 -7.77
N VAL A 128 7.11 5.12 -9.01
CA VAL A 128 6.69 5.86 -10.22
C VAL A 128 5.17 6.13 -10.17
N SER A 129 4.36 5.15 -9.79
CA SER A 129 2.90 5.33 -9.67
C SER A 129 2.49 6.24 -8.50
N LEU A 130 3.27 6.32 -7.43
CA LEU A 130 3.01 7.29 -6.34
C LEU A 130 3.38 8.71 -6.77
N ARG A 131 4.46 8.87 -7.53
CA ARG A 131 4.90 10.17 -8.06
C ARG A 131 3.96 10.70 -9.14
N GLU A 132 3.62 9.87 -10.13
CA GLU A 132 2.86 10.29 -11.31
C GLU A 132 1.36 10.06 -11.20
N GLY A 133 0.92 9.19 -10.30
CA GLY A 133 -0.47 8.74 -10.23
C GLY A 133 -0.78 7.67 -11.28
N ARG A 134 -1.72 7.96 -12.20
CA ARG A 134 -2.13 7.03 -13.25
C ARG A 134 -1.12 7.08 -14.38
N LEU A 135 -0.54 5.93 -14.74
CA LEU A 135 0.34 5.88 -15.91
C LEU A 135 -0.48 6.05 -17.20
N SER A 136 0.14 6.68 -18.21
CA SER A 136 -0.54 6.90 -19.49
C SER A 136 -0.92 5.56 -20.15
N PRO A 137 -2.04 5.49 -20.90
CA PRO A 137 -2.41 4.27 -21.61
C PRO A 137 -1.31 3.71 -22.51
N ARG A 138 -0.48 4.60 -23.09
CA ARG A 138 0.68 4.21 -23.89
C ARG A 138 1.73 3.49 -23.05
N ARG A 139 2.14 4.08 -21.90
CA ARG A 139 3.12 3.46 -20.99
C ARG A 139 2.61 2.13 -20.43
N VAL A 140 1.33 2.05 -20.04
CA VAL A 140 0.73 0.79 -19.55
C VAL A 140 0.79 -0.32 -20.61
N VAL A 141 0.40 -0.03 -21.85
CA VAL A 141 0.47 -1.02 -22.96
C VAL A 141 1.92 -1.40 -23.27
N HIS A 142 2.85 -0.46 -23.17
CA HIS A 142 4.28 -0.71 -23.38
C HIS A 142 4.84 -1.65 -22.31
N ILE A 143 4.57 -1.37 -21.03
CA ILE A 143 4.92 -2.24 -19.89
C ILE A 143 4.28 -3.62 -20.05
N ALA A 144 3.01 -3.69 -20.43
CA ALA A 144 2.29 -4.93 -20.66
C ALA A 144 2.96 -5.81 -21.72
N ALA A 145 3.50 -5.21 -22.78
CA ALA A 145 4.19 -5.95 -23.84
C ALA A 145 5.49 -6.59 -23.34
N GLN A 146 6.22 -5.87 -22.49
CA GLN A 146 7.46 -6.34 -21.89
C GLN A 146 7.21 -7.43 -20.82
N LEU A 147 6.16 -7.27 -20.01
CA LEU A 147 5.69 -8.31 -19.09
C LEU A 147 5.27 -9.57 -19.85
N ALA A 148 4.50 -9.44 -20.94
CA ALA A 148 4.12 -10.59 -21.76
C ALA A 148 5.34 -11.33 -22.35
N ASP A 149 6.43 -10.62 -22.66
CA ASP A 149 7.68 -11.22 -23.11
C ASP A 149 8.36 -12.04 -22.00
N ILE A 150 8.47 -11.46 -20.80
CA ILE A 150 9.00 -12.14 -19.60
C ILE A 150 8.16 -13.39 -19.31
N LEU A 151 6.83 -13.27 -19.25
CA LEU A 151 5.93 -14.39 -18.96
C LEU A 151 6.04 -15.51 -20.01
N ARG A 152 6.21 -15.17 -21.30
CA ARG A 152 6.46 -16.19 -22.33
C ARG A 152 7.78 -16.91 -22.09
N ALA A 153 8.82 -16.22 -21.61
CA ALA A 153 10.09 -16.86 -21.30
C ALA A 153 9.96 -17.81 -20.11
N LEU A 154 9.27 -17.40 -19.05
CA LEU A 154 9.05 -18.22 -17.85
C LEU A 154 8.12 -19.42 -18.10
N ARG A 155 7.10 -19.27 -18.96
CA ARG A 155 6.18 -20.34 -19.34
C ARG A 155 6.83 -21.43 -20.21
N ARG A 156 7.98 -21.18 -20.83
CA ARG A 156 8.61 -22.16 -21.74
C ARG A 156 9.28 -23.29 -20.97
N GLU A 157 8.90 -24.51 -21.30
CA GLU A 157 9.60 -25.77 -20.95
C GLU A 157 10.87 -25.95 -21.77
N SER A 158 11.74 -24.94 -21.78
CA SER A 158 12.96 -24.93 -22.59
C SER A 158 14.13 -24.23 -21.91
N GLY A 159 13.94 -23.79 -20.66
CA GLY A 159 15.03 -23.32 -19.80
C GLY A 159 15.98 -24.46 -19.41
N PRO A 160 17.08 -24.15 -18.69
CA PRO A 160 18.10 -25.14 -18.30
C PRO A 160 17.53 -26.36 -17.57
N SER A 161 16.46 -26.17 -16.80
CA SER A 161 15.75 -27.22 -16.06
C SER A 161 14.70 -27.99 -16.86
N GLY A 162 14.32 -27.51 -18.05
CA GLY A 162 13.23 -28.07 -18.85
C GLY A 162 11.84 -27.91 -18.23
N ARG A 163 11.67 -27.06 -17.20
CA ARG A 163 10.39 -26.81 -16.51
C ARG A 163 10.00 -25.34 -16.56
N PRO A 164 8.69 -25.00 -16.57
CA PRO A 164 8.26 -23.63 -16.41
C PRO A 164 8.64 -23.11 -15.03
N ILE A 165 8.94 -21.82 -14.94
CA ILE A 165 9.22 -21.13 -13.69
C ILE A 165 8.03 -20.23 -13.37
N VAL A 166 7.65 -20.18 -12.10
CA VAL A 166 6.63 -19.27 -11.58
C VAL A 166 7.34 -18.28 -10.68
N HIS A 167 7.25 -16.98 -10.98
CA HIS A 167 7.81 -15.93 -10.14
C HIS A 167 7.06 -15.80 -8.81
N GLY A 168 5.72 -15.89 -8.84
CA GLY A 168 4.85 -15.94 -7.66
C GLY A 168 4.56 -14.61 -6.99
N ASP A 169 5.35 -13.55 -7.24
CA ASP A 169 5.13 -12.22 -6.62
C ASP A 169 5.27 -11.05 -7.61
N ILE A 170 4.58 -11.11 -8.76
CA ILE A 170 4.59 -10.01 -9.73
C ILE A 170 3.68 -8.88 -9.23
N LYS A 171 4.29 -7.74 -8.90
CA LYS A 171 3.65 -6.52 -8.39
C LYS A 171 4.47 -5.26 -8.79
N PRO A 172 3.90 -4.04 -8.72
CA PRO A 172 4.62 -2.82 -9.11
C PRO A 172 5.97 -2.62 -8.42
N SER A 173 6.10 -2.96 -7.12
CA SER A 173 7.37 -2.82 -6.39
C SER A 173 8.46 -3.82 -6.82
N ASN A 174 8.11 -4.88 -7.53
CA ASN A 174 9.04 -5.87 -8.09
C ASN A 174 9.35 -5.64 -9.58
N LEU A 175 8.90 -4.51 -10.14
CA LEU A 175 9.21 -4.09 -11.50
C LEU A 175 9.97 -2.76 -11.46
N VAL A 176 11.25 -2.80 -11.80
CA VAL A 176 12.08 -1.59 -11.93
C VAL A 176 11.91 -1.01 -13.32
N PHE A 177 11.66 0.29 -13.41
CA PHE A 177 11.38 1.03 -14.63
C PHE A 177 12.46 2.06 -14.90
N ASP A 178 13.13 1.95 -16.05
CA ASP A 178 14.06 2.97 -16.54
C ASP A 178 13.28 3.98 -17.39
N GLU A 179 13.16 5.21 -16.90
CA GLU A 179 12.45 6.28 -17.63
C GLU A 179 13.11 6.67 -18.95
N ARG A 180 14.40 6.37 -19.15
CA ARG A 180 15.16 6.80 -20.34
C ARG A 180 14.73 6.06 -21.60
N ASP A 181 14.46 4.77 -21.48
CA ASP A 181 14.08 3.90 -22.57
C ASP A 181 12.74 3.18 -22.34
N GLU A 182 12.07 3.48 -21.23
CA GLU A 182 10.83 2.87 -20.75
C GLU A 182 10.92 1.34 -20.58
N SER A 183 12.12 0.82 -20.34
CA SER A 183 12.33 -0.60 -20.07
C SER A 183 11.91 -0.97 -18.65
N VAL A 184 11.32 -2.16 -18.50
CA VAL A 184 11.10 -2.80 -17.21
C VAL A 184 12.06 -3.96 -17.00
N ALA A 185 12.43 -4.17 -15.74
CA ALA A 185 13.13 -5.34 -15.25
C ALA A 185 12.36 -5.97 -14.08
N LEU A 186 12.18 -7.30 -14.11
CA LEU A 186 11.56 -8.06 -13.03
C LEU A 186 12.62 -8.48 -12.01
N ILE A 187 12.37 -8.16 -10.74
CA ILE A 187 13.25 -8.40 -9.60
C ILE A 187 12.55 -9.18 -8.49
N ASP A 188 13.30 -9.57 -7.46
CA ASP A 188 12.85 -10.27 -6.24
C ASP A 188 12.27 -11.67 -6.49
N TRP A 189 13.16 -12.66 -6.55
CA TRP A 189 12.84 -14.05 -6.89
C TRP A 189 12.54 -14.91 -5.65
N GLY A 190 12.37 -14.28 -4.48
CA GLY A 190 12.24 -14.98 -3.20
C GLY A 190 10.96 -15.82 -3.02
N SER A 191 9.97 -15.68 -3.92
CA SER A 191 8.75 -16.50 -3.97
C SER A 191 8.68 -17.41 -5.20
N SER A 192 9.78 -17.49 -5.95
CA SER A 192 9.79 -18.23 -7.21
C SER A 192 10.01 -19.72 -6.99
N VAL A 193 9.34 -20.52 -7.82
CA VAL A 193 9.40 -21.99 -7.79
C VAL A 193 9.31 -22.54 -9.20
N PHE A 194 9.71 -23.80 -9.40
CA PHE A 194 9.31 -24.51 -10.60
C PHE A 194 7.80 -24.77 -10.59
N ALA A 195 7.17 -24.65 -11.75
CA ALA A 195 5.77 -24.94 -11.90
C ALA A 195 5.51 -26.45 -11.69
N GLN A 196 4.52 -26.76 -10.86
CA GLN A 196 4.01 -28.12 -10.68
C GLN A 196 3.05 -28.50 -11.81
N LEU A 197 2.33 -27.50 -12.33
CA LEU A 197 1.41 -27.64 -13.45
C LEU A 197 1.84 -26.75 -14.63
N ASP A 198 1.57 -27.21 -15.85
CA ASP A 198 1.67 -26.39 -17.05
C ASP A 198 0.50 -25.38 -17.11
N ALA A 199 0.43 -24.64 -18.21
CA ALA A 199 -0.61 -23.62 -18.36
C ALA A 199 -2.00 -24.20 -18.73
N GLU A 200 -2.06 -25.46 -19.14
CA GLU A 200 -3.26 -26.25 -19.35
C GLU A 200 -3.67 -27.02 -18.07
N LEU A 201 -2.99 -26.73 -16.95
CA LEU A 201 -3.18 -27.30 -15.63
C LEU A 201 -2.94 -28.82 -15.58
N GLN A 202 -2.05 -29.32 -16.44
CA GLN A 202 -1.55 -30.69 -16.42
C GLN A 202 -0.23 -30.76 -15.66
N PHE A 203 0.08 -31.89 -15.02
CA PHE A 203 1.33 -32.06 -14.30
C PHE A 203 2.53 -32.01 -15.26
N VAL A 204 3.53 -31.20 -14.93
CA VAL A 204 4.78 -31.06 -15.71
C VAL A 204 5.69 -32.29 -15.54
N SER A 205 5.63 -32.99 -14.39
CA SER A 205 6.46 -34.18 -14.15
C SER A 205 5.78 -35.46 -14.67
N ALA A 206 6.49 -36.23 -15.51
CA ALA A 206 6.02 -37.52 -16.01
C ALA A 206 6.14 -38.69 -15.01
N ASN A 207 6.93 -38.56 -13.93
CA ASN A 207 7.26 -39.67 -13.03
C ASN A 207 6.60 -39.53 -11.64
N VAL A 208 5.76 -40.52 -11.30
CA VAL A 208 5.06 -40.64 -10.00
C VAL A 208 6.01 -40.62 -8.79
N MET A 209 7.25 -41.09 -8.95
CA MET A 209 8.27 -41.04 -7.88
C MET A 209 8.74 -39.62 -7.56
N GLU A 210 8.74 -38.72 -8.55
CA GLU A 210 9.19 -37.34 -8.38
C GLU A 210 8.13 -36.51 -7.64
N LEU A 211 6.85 -36.77 -7.92
CA LEU A 211 5.66 -36.29 -7.17
C LEU A 211 5.72 -36.59 -5.67
N MET A 212 6.49 -37.59 -5.25
CA MET A 212 6.66 -37.97 -3.84
C MET A 212 7.97 -37.46 -3.21
N SER A 213 8.76 -36.65 -3.93
CA SER A 213 10.00 -36.06 -3.42
C SER A 213 9.78 -34.71 -2.73
N ASP A 214 10.64 -34.36 -1.78
CA ASP A 214 10.59 -33.09 -1.03
C ASP A 214 10.65 -31.85 -1.95
N ASN A 215 11.23 -31.96 -3.15
CA ASN A 215 11.27 -30.87 -4.14
C ASN A 215 9.88 -30.46 -4.66
N LEU A 216 8.87 -31.35 -4.60
CA LEU A 216 7.48 -31.01 -4.93
C LEU A 216 6.67 -30.49 -3.74
N GLN A 217 7.26 -30.48 -2.53
CA GLN A 217 6.71 -29.78 -1.37
C GLN A 217 7.08 -28.30 -1.35
N GLN A 218 8.06 -27.85 -2.15
CA GLN A 218 8.35 -26.43 -2.38
C GLN A 218 7.30 -25.84 -3.32
N THR A 219 6.21 -25.37 -2.73
CA THR A 219 5.15 -24.63 -3.44
C THR A 219 5.18 -23.16 -3.03
N ASN A 220 4.91 -22.26 -3.98
CA ASN A 220 4.64 -20.86 -3.69
C ASN A 220 3.15 -20.58 -3.38
N ALA A 221 2.38 -21.64 -3.13
CA ALA A 221 1.09 -21.56 -2.47
C ALA A 221 1.18 -20.64 -1.26
N ARG A 222 0.34 -19.61 -1.23
CA ARG A 222 0.28 -18.62 -0.14
C ARG A 222 1.59 -17.85 0.07
N LEU A 223 2.48 -17.79 -0.92
CA LEU A 223 3.58 -16.83 -0.95
C LEU A 223 3.24 -15.69 -1.92
N GLY A 224 3.81 -14.51 -1.69
CA GLY A 224 3.56 -13.30 -2.47
C GLY A 224 2.56 -12.32 -1.84
N ASP A 225 2.43 -11.15 -2.46
CA ASP A 225 1.61 -10.05 -1.96
C ASP A 225 0.12 -10.27 -2.21
N VAL A 226 -0.66 -10.40 -1.12
CA VAL A 226 -2.11 -10.65 -1.13
C VAL A 226 -2.92 -9.66 -1.96
N TYR A 227 -2.40 -8.46 -2.23
CA TYR A 227 -3.07 -7.45 -3.06
C TYR A 227 -2.95 -7.72 -4.57
N PHE A 228 -2.05 -8.62 -4.98
CA PHE A 228 -1.72 -8.89 -6.38
C PHE A 228 -1.84 -10.37 -6.76
N ILE A 229 -1.54 -11.30 -5.85
CA ILE A 229 -1.65 -12.73 -6.15
C ILE A 229 -3.13 -13.15 -6.36
N GLY A 230 -3.31 -14.16 -7.21
CA GLY A 230 -4.62 -14.70 -7.57
C GLY A 230 -5.21 -15.62 -6.49
N ASP A 231 -6.51 -15.90 -6.57
CA ASP A 231 -7.23 -16.73 -5.58
C ASP A 231 -6.69 -18.16 -5.53
N ASP A 232 -6.27 -18.72 -6.67
CA ASP A 232 -5.71 -20.08 -6.73
C ASP A 232 -4.42 -20.17 -5.88
N GLN A 233 -3.54 -19.15 -5.98
CA GLN A 233 -2.32 -19.07 -5.18
C GLN A 233 -2.62 -18.81 -3.70
N LEU A 234 -3.57 -17.91 -3.39
CA LEU A 234 -4.01 -17.61 -2.02
C LEU A 234 -4.63 -18.83 -1.31
N ASN A 235 -5.35 -19.67 -2.03
CA ASN A 235 -5.98 -20.86 -1.45
C ASN A 235 -5.02 -22.04 -1.35
N GLY A 236 -3.84 -21.93 -1.95
CA GLY A 236 -2.78 -22.93 -1.90
C GLY A 236 -2.90 -24.02 -2.96
N ALA A 237 -3.38 -23.66 -4.15
CA ALA A 237 -3.31 -24.53 -5.32
C ALA A 237 -1.85 -24.80 -5.73
N LEU A 238 -1.67 -25.83 -6.57
CA LEU A 238 -0.36 -26.16 -7.14
C LEU A 238 0.16 -25.02 -8.02
N SER A 239 1.47 -24.78 -7.97
CA SER A 239 2.10 -23.71 -8.73
C SER A 239 1.93 -23.93 -10.24
N SER A 240 1.54 -22.87 -10.95
CA SER A 240 1.39 -22.88 -12.40
C SER A 240 1.74 -21.50 -12.98
N PRO A 241 2.09 -21.41 -14.29
CA PRO A 241 2.30 -20.12 -14.95
C PRO A 241 1.12 -19.15 -14.84
N ARG A 242 -0.08 -19.65 -14.54
CA ARG A 242 -1.30 -18.83 -14.36
C ARG A 242 -1.21 -17.90 -13.15
N PHE A 243 -0.39 -18.22 -12.14
CA PHE A 243 -0.17 -17.33 -10.99
C PHE A 243 0.46 -16.01 -11.42
N ASP A 244 1.50 -16.08 -12.26
CA ASP A 244 2.18 -14.90 -12.78
C ASP A 244 1.30 -14.09 -13.74
N GLU A 245 0.42 -14.74 -14.50
CA GLU A 245 -0.59 -14.05 -15.32
C GLU A 245 -1.55 -13.21 -14.46
N GLN A 246 -1.94 -13.71 -13.27
CA GLN A 246 -2.75 -12.96 -12.31
C GLN A 246 -1.99 -11.79 -11.70
N GLY A 247 -0.74 -11.99 -11.26
CA GLY A 247 0.11 -10.92 -10.75
C GLY A 247 0.35 -9.82 -11.79
N ALA A 248 0.58 -10.20 -13.06
CA ALA A 248 0.71 -9.25 -14.17
C ALA A 248 -0.58 -8.45 -14.41
N ALA A 249 -1.76 -9.10 -14.39
CA ALA A 249 -3.05 -8.41 -14.52
C ALA A 249 -3.28 -7.42 -13.37
N GLY A 250 -3.08 -7.86 -12.12
CA GLY A 250 -3.19 -7.00 -10.96
C GLY A 250 -2.24 -5.79 -11.01
N THR A 251 -1.00 -6.02 -11.45
CA THR A 251 0.02 -4.98 -11.63
C THR A 251 -0.39 -3.96 -12.68
N LEU A 252 -0.74 -4.40 -13.89
CA LEU A 252 -1.14 -3.52 -14.99
C LEU A 252 -2.39 -2.71 -14.64
N TYR A 253 -3.35 -3.34 -13.97
CA TYR A 253 -4.54 -2.68 -13.46
C TYR A 253 -4.22 -1.63 -12.41
N ALA A 254 -3.37 -1.94 -11.42
CA ALA A 254 -2.95 -1.01 -10.39
C ALA A 254 -2.25 0.23 -10.97
N LEU A 255 -1.37 0.04 -11.97
CA LEU A 255 -0.67 1.13 -12.65
C LEU A 255 -1.59 2.02 -13.49
N ALA A 256 -2.54 1.41 -14.21
CA ALA A 256 -3.51 2.14 -15.02
C ALA A 256 -4.54 2.91 -14.17
N SER A 257 -4.91 2.35 -13.01
CA SER A 257 -5.90 2.94 -12.12
C SER A 257 -5.31 3.86 -11.05
N ALA A 258 -4.00 3.80 -10.78
CA ALA A 258 -3.32 4.40 -9.62
C ALA A 258 -3.82 3.84 -8.28
N GLN A 259 -3.97 2.52 -8.22
CA GLN A 259 -4.33 1.76 -7.02
C GLN A 259 -3.15 0.93 -6.52
N SER A 260 -3.29 0.33 -5.34
CA SER A 260 -2.27 -0.55 -4.75
C SER A 260 -2.72 -2.02 -4.70
N CYS A 261 -3.73 -2.41 -5.47
CA CYS A 261 -4.27 -3.76 -5.49
C CYS A 261 -5.12 -4.05 -6.73
N ARG A 262 -5.45 -5.33 -6.97
CA ARG A 262 -6.34 -5.77 -8.06
C ARG A 262 -7.84 -5.61 -7.80
N PHE A 263 -8.25 -5.52 -6.53
CA PHE A 263 -9.66 -5.73 -6.13
C PHE A 263 -10.65 -4.65 -6.61
N GLY A 264 -10.17 -3.48 -7.03
CA GLY A 264 -11.02 -2.34 -7.40
C GLY A 264 -11.75 -2.49 -8.75
N HIS A 265 -11.42 -3.52 -9.52
CA HIS A 265 -11.82 -3.65 -10.93
C HIS A 265 -13.33 -3.76 -11.16
N ARG A 266 -14.14 -4.11 -10.14
CA ARG A 266 -15.61 -4.10 -10.28
C ARG A 266 -16.20 -2.69 -10.32
N ALA A 267 -15.71 -1.83 -9.43
CA ALA A 267 -16.16 -0.44 -9.33
C ALA A 267 -15.46 0.48 -10.33
N ILE A 268 -14.16 0.23 -10.59
CA ILE A 268 -13.33 0.96 -11.56
C ILE A 268 -12.76 -0.05 -12.55
N PRO A 269 -13.54 -0.54 -13.53
CA PRO A 269 -13.07 -1.55 -14.48
C PRO A 269 -11.99 -1.00 -15.40
N ALA A 270 -11.15 -1.87 -15.98
CA ALA A 270 -10.13 -1.47 -16.95
C ALA A 270 -10.74 -0.76 -18.16
N THR A 271 -11.97 -1.11 -18.52
CA THR A 271 -12.80 -0.41 -19.53
C THR A 271 -13.13 1.06 -19.20
N SER A 272 -12.91 1.53 -17.97
CA SER A 272 -13.08 2.93 -17.55
C SER A 272 -11.77 3.74 -17.49
N LEU A 273 -10.62 3.10 -17.71
CA LEU A 273 -9.30 3.69 -17.47
C LEU A 273 -8.69 4.41 -18.69
N GLY A 274 -9.44 4.59 -19.77
CA GLY A 274 -8.91 5.24 -20.99
C GLY A 274 -7.94 4.36 -21.77
N LEU A 275 -7.91 3.05 -21.51
CA LEU A 275 -7.09 2.07 -22.23
C LEU A 275 -7.68 1.75 -23.62
N PRO A 276 -6.88 1.22 -24.58
CA PRO A 276 -7.42 0.70 -25.82
C PRO A 276 -8.48 -0.36 -25.56
N MET A 277 -9.62 -0.29 -26.25
CA MET A 277 -10.79 -1.13 -25.97
C MET A 277 -10.49 -2.63 -25.90
N GLU A 278 -9.66 -3.14 -26.81
CA GLU A 278 -9.26 -4.55 -26.83
C GLU A 278 -8.43 -4.91 -25.59
N PHE A 279 -7.41 -4.11 -25.27
CA PHE A 279 -6.54 -4.31 -24.11
C PHE A 279 -7.31 -4.17 -22.79
N ALA A 280 -8.22 -3.21 -22.70
CA ALA A 280 -9.06 -2.99 -21.52
C ALA A 280 -9.94 -4.21 -21.21
N ARG A 281 -10.61 -4.75 -22.24
CA ARG A 281 -11.46 -5.96 -22.09
C ARG A 281 -10.65 -7.20 -21.78
N MET A 282 -9.45 -7.31 -22.35
CA MET A 282 -8.52 -8.38 -22.04
C MET A 282 -8.09 -8.33 -20.57
N LEU A 283 -7.74 -7.16 -20.06
CA LEU A 283 -7.35 -6.96 -18.66
C LEU A 283 -8.52 -7.25 -17.69
N ASP A 284 -9.74 -6.77 -17.99
CA ASP A 284 -10.95 -7.11 -17.23
C ASP A 284 -11.18 -8.63 -17.22
N GLY A 285 -10.97 -9.32 -18.35
CA GLY A 285 -11.09 -10.77 -18.45
C GLY A 285 -10.03 -11.55 -17.68
N MET A 286 -8.81 -11.03 -17.56
CA MET A 286 -7.75 -11.64 -16.74
C MET A 286 -8.03 -11.51 -15.24
N LEU A 287 -8.78 -10.49 -14.82
CA LEU A 287 -9.22 -10.26 -13.45
C LEU A 287 -10.60 -10.85 -13.14
N ASP A 288 -11.19 -11.60 -14.08
CA ASP A 288 -12.55 -12.13 -13.93
C ASP A 288 -12.63 -13.19 -12.81
N PRO A 289 -13.69 -13.22 -11.99
CA PRO A 289 -13.87 -14.25 -10.96
C PRO A 289 -13.97 -15.67 -11.55
N ASP A 290 -14.41 -15.86 -12.80
CA ASP A 290 -14.46 -17.16 -13.46
C ASP A 290 -13.07 -17.62 -13.96
N PRO A 291 -12.52 -18.73 -13.42
CA PRO A 291 -11.21 -19.23 -13.82
C PRO A 291 -11.09 -19.51 -15.33
N ARG A 292 -12.17 -19.97 -15.98
CA ARG A 292 -12.14 -20.27 -17.41
C ARG A 292 -12.00 -19.01 -18.25
N THR A 293 -12.64 -17.93 -17.84
CA THR A 293 -12.53 -16.62 -18.46
C THR A 293 -11.11 -16.06 -18.27
N ARG A 294 -10.56 -16.16 -17.06
CA ARG A 294 -9.16 -15.76 -16.78
C ARG A 294 -8.14 -16.46 -17.67
N MET A 295 -8.22 -17.80 -17.77
CA MET A 295 -7.29 -18.58 -18.59
C MET A 295 -7.34 -18.17 -20.07
N LYS A 296 -8.55 -18.03 -20.63
CA LYS A 296 -8.72 -17.58 -22.02
C LYS A 296 -8.16 -16.18 -22.23
N ALA A 297 -8.38 -15.27 -21.28
CA ALA A 297 -7.86 -13.91 -21.35
C ALA A 297 -6.33 -13.87 -21.22
N GLY A 298 -5.73 -14.68 -20.35
CA GLY A 298 -4.28 -14.82 -20.21
C GLY A 298 -3.61 -15.38 -21.48
N ASP A 299 -4.21 -16.42 -22.09
CA ASP A 299 -3.72 -16.93 -23.38
C ASP A 299 -3.87 -15.92 -24.51
N HIS A 300 -4.97 -15.15 -24.49
CA HIS A 300 -5.18 -14.06 -25.44
C HIS A 300 -4.14 -12.94 -25.26
N PHE A 301 -3.84 -12.57 -24.01
CA PHE A 301 -2.80 -11.60 -23.67
C PHE A 301 -1.43 -12.02 -24.21
N LEU A 302 -0.98 -13.24 -23.88
CA LEU A 302 0.31 -13.73 -24.38
C LEU A 302 0.33 -13.91 -25.89
N ARG A 303 -0.81 -14.11 -26.57
CA ARG A 303 -0.84 -14.20 -28.04
C ARG A 303 -0.82 -12.83 -28.73
N GLU A 304 -1.62 -11.87 -28.26
CA GLU A 304 -1.88 -10.62 -28.98
C GLU A 304 -0.94 -9.47 -28.59
N MET A 305 -0.28 -9.52 -27.43
CA MET A 305 0.61 -8.43 -27.01
C MET A 305 1.72 -8.05 -28.02
N PRO A 306 2.31 -8.94 -28.84
CA PRO A 306 3.30 -8.56 -29.86
C PRO A 306 2.68 -7.72 -30.99
N ARG A 307 1.37 -7.83 -31.20
CA ARG A 307 0.61 -7.01 -32.16
C ARG A 307 0.20 -5.70 -31.51
N LEU A 308 -0.34 -5.74 -30.29
CA LEU A 308 -0.76 -4.55 -29.54
C LEU A 308 0.41 -3.59 -29.26
N SER A 309 1.62 -4.11 -29.07
CA SER A 309 2.83 -3.29 -28.89
C SER A 309 3.24 -2.47 -30.12
N ARG A 310 2.66 -2.76 -31.29
CA ARG A 310 2.90 -2.04 -32.55
C ARG A 310 1.82 -0.98 -32.84
N LEU A 311 0.85 -0.80 -31.95
CA LEU A 311 -0.15 0.25 -32.09
C LEU A 311 0.51 1.62 -32.02
N VAL A 312 0.11 2.53 -32.91
CA VAL A 312 0.52 3.92 -32.84
C VAL A 312 -0.29 4.60 -31.74
N MET A 313 0.35 4.82 -30.60
CA MET A 313 -0.22 5.51 -29.44
C MET A 313 0.56 6.78 -29.15
N LEU A 314 -0.15 7.83 -28.73
CA LEU A 314 0.41 9.11 -28.30
C LEU A 314 0.12 9.32 -26.82
N ASP A 315 1.01 10.00 -26.11
CA ASP A 315 0.66 10.59 -24.82
C ASP A 315 -0.25 11.78 -25.07
N LEU A 316 -1.55 11.56 -24.84
CA LEU A 316 -2.56 12.59 -24.99
C LEU A 316 -2.62 13.44 -23.72
N PRO A 317 -2.62 14.78 -23.82
CA PRO A 317 -2.80 15.63 -22.66
C PRO A 317 -4.13 15.30 -22.00
N SER A 318 -4.09 15.00 -20.71
CA SER A 318 -5.30 14.80 -19.91
C SER A 318 -5.56 16.07 -19.11
N PRO A 319 -6.82 16.56 -19.08
CA PRO A 319 -7.14 17.70 -18.22
C PRO A 319 -6.84 17.34 -16.77
N PRO A 320 -6.36 18.28 -15.95
CA PRO A 320 -6.11 18.04 -14.54
C PRO A 320 -7.40 17.56 -13.86
N GLU A 321 -7.33 16.46 -13.12
CA GLU A 321 -8.48 15.92 -12.41
C GLU A 321 -8.92 16.89 -11.31
N ALA A 322 -10.20 17.25 -11.30
CA ALA A 322 -10.78 18.01 -10.20
C ALA A 322 -10.90 17.10 -8.96
N PRO A 323 -10.52 17.59 -7.76
CA PRO A 323 -10.64 16.80 -6.55
C PRO A 323 -12.12 16.64 -6.16
N LEU A 324 -12.56 15.40 -5.91
CA LEU A 324 -13.92 15.09 -5.49
C LEU A 324 -14.21 15.56 -4.06
N VAL A 325 -13.19 15.54 -3.20
CA VAL A 325 -13.23 16.08 -1.82
C VAL A 325 -12.10 17.08 -1.61
N PRO A 326 -12.21 18.03 -0.66
CA PRO A 326 -11.18 19.05 -0.44
C PRO A 326 -9.79 18.45 -0.16
N VAL A 327 -8.80 18.93 -0.91
CA VAL A 327 -7.37 18.58 -0.77
C VAL A 327 -6.59 19.88 -0.76
N TRP A 328 -5.89 20.13 0.35
CA TRP A 328 -4.99 21.26 0.50
C TRP A 328 -3.56 20.80 0.29
N ALA A 329 -2.73 21.64 -0.34
CA ALA A 329 -1.32 21.35 -0.52
C ALA A 329 -0.50 22.54 -0.04
N ARG A 330 0.51 22.28 0.78
CA ARG A 330 1.49 23.26 1.27
C ARG A 330 2.88 22.65 1.17
N ALA A 331 3.89 23.47 0.90
CA ALA A 331 5.26 23.01 1.06
C ALA A 331 5.55 22.84 2.56
N ALA A 332 6.22 21.75 2.95
CA ALA A 332 6.68 21.56 4.31
C ALA A 332 8.16 21.91 4.45
N ASP A 333 8.50 22.57 5.56
CA ASP A 333 9.90 22.85 5.92
C ASP A 333 10.65 21.60 6.42
N ARG A 334 9.90 20.53 6.75
CA ARG A 334 10.42 19.26 7.26
C ARG A 334 9.71 18.11 6.55
N GLU A 335 10.45 17.04 6.28
CA GLU A 335 9.91 15.81 5.72
C GLU A 335 8.92 15.15 6.70
N ILE A 336 7.78 14.68 6.16
CA ILE A 336 6.64 14.14 6.88
C ILE A 336 6.55 12.64 6.62
N ASP A 337 6.55 11.85 7.70
CA ASP A 337 6.34 10.40 7.61
C ASP A 337 4.90 10.10 8.02
N THR A 338 4.01 9.82 7.07
CA THR A 338 2.59 9.64 7.40
C THR A 338 2.30 8.24 7.96
N VAL A 339 1.61 8.19 9.11
CA VAL A 339 1.03 6.98 9.68
C VAL A 339 -0.48 7.04 9.62
N VAL A 340 -1.10 5.95 9.20
CA VAL A 340 -2.55 5.84 9.02
C VAL A 340 -3.14 5.00 10.15
N TYR A 341 -4.20 5.50 10.77
CA TYR A 341 -5.00 4.80 11.77
C TYR A 341 -6.45 4.76 11.28
N SER A 342 -7.05 3.58 11.16
CA SER A 342 -8.42 3.44 10.61
C SER A 342 -9.36 2.72 11.57
N SER A 343 -10.65 3.08 11.55
CA SER A 343 -11.70 2.53 12.41
C SER A 343 -12.16 1.13 11.97
N ARG A 344 -13.13 0.57 12.72
CA ARG A 344 -13.75 -0.76 12.53
C ARG A 344 -13.91 -1.13 11.06
N LYS A 345 -13.38 -2.30 10.69
CA LYS A 345 -13.56 -2.95 9.38
C LYS A 345 -14.62 -4.05 9.41
N ALA A 346 -15.15 -4.39 10.59
CA ALA A 346 -16.08 -5.50 10.77
C ALA A 346 -17.38 -5.33 9.97
N PHE A 347 -17.91 -4.12 9.88
CA PHE A 347 -19.10 -3.83 9.06
C PHE A 347 -18.86 -4.04 7.55
N LEU A 348 -17.60 -4.15 7.12
CA LEU A 348 -17.20 -4.46 5.74
C LEU A 348 -17.07 -5.97 5.48
N ARG A 349 -17.21 -6.84 6.49
CA ARG A 349 -17.23 -8.31 6.34
C ARG A 349 -18.64 -8.86 6.10
N GLU A 350 -18.80 -9.76 5.15
CA GLU A 350 -20.00 -10.56 4.94
C GLU A 350 -20.18 -11.51 6.15
N GLU A 351 -21.39 -11.60 6.70
CA GLU A 351 -21.67 -12.35 7.94
C GLU A 351 -21.61 -13.88 7.80
N ASP A 352 -21.28 -14.44 6.64
CA ASP A 352 -21.26 -15.88 6.41
C ASP A 352 -19.95 -16.35 5.77
N GLY A 353 -19.11 -17.03 6.55
CA GLY A 353 -17.85 -17.58 6.06
C GLY A 353 -17.14 -18.47 7.08
N ARG A 354 -17.81 -19.52 7.56
CA ARG A 354 -17.12 -20.63 8.25
C ARG A 354 -16.39 -21.49 7.23
N GLU A 355 -15.11 -21.22 6.98
CA GLU A 355 -14.20 -22.24 6.45
C GLU A 355 -12.84 -22.16 7.15
N THR A 356 -12.53 -23.26 7.85
CA THR A 356 -11.31 -23.49 8.62
C THR A 356 -10.22 -23.98 7.68
N LEU A 357 -9.18 -23.16 7.45
CA LEU A 357 -7.98 -23.60 6.74
C LEU A 357 -6.87 -23.89 7.76
N SER A 358 -6.38 -25.13 7.71
CA SER A 358 -5.39 -25.72 8.61
C SER A 358 -3.95 -25.27 8.32
N ASP A 359 -3.20 -25.19 9.43
CA ASP A 359 -1.77 -24.96 9.67
C ASP A 359 -0.78 -25.03 8.48
N VAL A 360 0.09 -24.01 8.33
CA VAL A 360 1.58 -24.08 8.24
C VAL A 360 2.26 -22.68 8.07
N ASN A 361 3.31 -22.48 8.89
CA ASN A 361 4.58 -21.70 8.86
C ASN A 361 4.82 -20.25 8.40
N ASP A 362 3.93 -19.51 7.72
CA ASP A 362 4.17 -18.05 7.54
C ASP A 362 3.21 -17.23 8.43
N VAL A 363 3.60 -17.12 9.71
CA VAL A 363 2.81 -16.55 10.82
C VAL A 363 2.32 -15.12 10.54
N GLN A 364 2.97 -14.36 9.65
CA GLN A 364 2.59 -12.99 9.32
C GLN A 364 1.51 -12.88 8.24
N LEU A 365 1.65 -13.60 7.12
CA LEU A 365 0.70 -13.52 6.00
C LEU A 365 -0.66 -14.11 6.38
N ASP A 366 -0.61 -15.21 7.12
CA ASP A 366 -1.76 -15.99 7.53
C ASP A 366 -2.57 -15.28 8.63
N ARG A 367 -1.89 -14.67 9.61
CA ARG A 367 -2.55 -13.83 10.63
C ARG A 367 -3.16 -12.58 9.98
N TYR A 368 -2.47 -11.94 9.02
CA TYR A 368 -3.00 -10.76 8.35
C TYR A 368 -4.22 -11.10 7.45
N TYR A 369 -4.11 -12.11 6.59
CA TYR A 369 -5.20 -12.42 5.66
C TYR A 369 -6.45 -12.95 6.39
N ARG A 370 -6.29 -13.89 7.34
CA ARG A 370 -7.40 -14.44 8.15
C ARG A 370 -8.06 -13.35 9.00
N ASN A 371 -7.27 -12.49 9.64
CA ASN A 371 -7.82 -11.50 10.55
C ASN A 371 -8.31 -10.23 9.85
N PHE A 372 -7.94 -9.94 8.59
CA PHE A 372 -8.23 -8.62 7.99
C PHE A 372 -8.93 -8.63 6.63
N MET A 373 -8.74 -9.65 5.79
CA MET A 373 -9.27 -9.64 4.41
C MET A 373 -10.32 -10.74 4.17
N GLN A 374 -10.33 -11.78 5.00
CA GLN A 374 -11.29 -12.87 4.91
C GLN A 374 -12.72 -12.37 5.19
N GLY A 375 -13.67 -12.77 4.33
CA GLY A 375 -15.08 -12.38 4.40
C GLY A 375 -15.41 -10.97 3.86
N MET A 376 -14.45 -10.16 3.40
CA MET A 376 -14.77 -8.87 2.77
C MET A 376 -14.98 -9.00 1.25
N GLY A 377 -15.92 -8.23 0.72
CA GLY A 377 -16.08 -8.03 -0.72
C GLY A 377 -14.86 -7.36 -1.36
N GLU A 378 -14.68 -7.54 -2.67
CA GLU A 378 -13.51 -6.99 -3.39
C GLU A 378 -13.49 -5.46 -3.41
N THR A 379 -14.64 -4.80 -3.55
CA THR A 379 -14.72 -3.33 -3.54
C THR A 379 -14.34 -2.77 -2.17
N GLU A 380 -14.74 -3.43 -1.08
CA GLU A 380 -14.38 -3.08 0.29
C GLU A 380 -12.87 -3.26 0.53
N LYS A 381 -12.30 -4.38 0.08
CA LYS A 381 -10.84 -4.63 0.09
C LYS A 381 -10.09 -3.53 -0.67
N ALA A 382 -10.59 -3.15 -1.84
CA ALA A 382 -10.01 -2.09 -2.66
C ALA A 382 -10.09 -0.73 -1.96
N PHE A 383 -11.22 -0.40 -1.33
CA PHE A 383 -11.40 0.85 -0.59
C PHE A 383 -10.38 0.96 0.56
N LEU A 384 -10.20 -0.10 1.34
CA LEU A 384 -9.19 -0.13 2.41
C LEU A 384 -7.77 0.01 1.87
N ALA A 385 -7.45 -0.66 0.76
CA ALA A 385 -6.15 -0.50 0.10
C ALA A 385 -5.93 0.93 -0.42
N ALA A 386 -6.98 1.58 -0.93
CA ALA A 386 -6.93 2.97 -1.38
C ALA A 386 -6.69 3.95 -0.23
N VAL A 387 -7.34 3.74 0.92
CA VAL A 387 -7.07 4.52 2.15
C VAL A 387 -5.63 4.31 2.63
N SER A 388 -5.14 3.08 2.66
CA SER A 388 -3.74 2.79 3.00
C SER A 388 -2.75 3.45 2.02
N ARG A 389 -3.09 3.53 0.73
CA ARG A 389 -2.28 4.23 -0.28
C ARG A 389 -2.15 5.72 0.02
N LEU A 390 -3.15 6.37 0.61
CA LEU A 390 -3.04 7.79 1.01
C LEU A 390 -1.91 8.00 2.03
N GLY A 391 -1.65 7.02 2.89
CA GLY A 391 -0.55 7.04 3.85
C GLY A 391 0.85 6.96 3.24
N LYS A 392 0.96 6.65 1.95
CA LYS A 392 2.24 6.67 1.23
C LYS A 392 2.63 8.06 0.73
N TYR A 393 1.75 9.04 0.89
CA TYR A 393 2.02 10.45 0.61
C TYR A 393 2.34 11.20 1.91
N PRO A 394 3.10 12.30 1.87
CA PRO A 394 3.34 13.16 3.03
C PRO A 394 2.05 13.96 3.33
N VAL A 395 1.06 13.32 3.95
CA VAL A 395 -0.26 13.90 4.23
C VAL A 395 -0.59 13.83 5.72
N VAL A 396 -1.21 14.90 6.23
CA VAL A 396 -1.74 14.95 7.60
C VAL A 396 -3.21 15.35 7.57
N GLY A 397 -4.00 14.69 8.40
CA GLY A 397 -5.40 15.03 8.63
C GLY A 397 -6.27 13.79 8.79
N GLY A 398 -7.49 13.82 8.28
CA GLY A 398 -8.47 12.78 8.55
C GLY A 398 -9.57 12.67 7.51
N LEU A 399 -10.26 11.55 7.54
CA LEU A 399 -11.34 11.18 6.65
C LEU A 399 -12.41 10.45 7.47
N ALA A 400 -13.69 10.76 7.23
CA ALA A 400 -14.82 9.97 7.65
C ALA A 400 -15.75 9.74 6.45
N VAL A 401 -16.13 8.49 6.23
CA VAL A 401 -17.03 8.04 5.17
C VAL A 401 -18.22 7.37 5.84
N ARG A 402 -19.43 7.88 5.59
CA ARG A 402 -20.68 7.30 6.06
C ARG A 402 -21.50 6.84 4.86
N TRP A 403 -21.86 5.57 4.87
CA TRP A 403 -22.74 4.97 3.88
C TRP A 403 -24.16 4.87 4.44
N GLU A 404 -25.08 5.50 3.74
CA GLU A 404 -26.52 5.43 4.01
C GLU A 404 -27.23 4.77 2.81
N ALA A 405 -28.55 4.61 2.88
CA ALA A 405 -29.28 4.04 1.73
C ALA A 405 -29.42 5.01 0.54
N ASP A 406 -29.34 6.30 0.78
CA ASP A 406 -29.52 7.37 -0.21
C ASP A 406 -28.19 7.85 -0.81
N GLY A 407 -27.05 7.51 -0.21
CA GLY A 407 -25.74 7.90 -0.72
C GLY A 407 -24.59 7.71 0.25
N VAL A 408 -23.45 8.25 -0.17
CA VAL A 408 -22.19 8.24 0.58
C VAL A 408 -21.83 9.66 0.97
N TYR A 409 -21.64 9.88 2.26
CA TYR A 409 -21.30 11.15 2.88
C TYR A 409 -19.82 11.11 3.27
N ILE A 410 -19.04 12.09 2.82
CA ILE A 410 -17.60 12.13 3.08
C ILE A 410 -17.20 13.45 3.70
N ASP A 411 -16.56 13.34 4.86
CA ASP A 411 -15.87 14.41 5.56
C ASP A 411 -14.37 14.19 5.48
N SER A 412 -13.62 15.20 5.05
CA SER A 412 -12.19 15.08 4.88
C SER A 412 -11.46 16.37 5.18
N SER A 413 -10.32 16.25 5.84
CA SER A 413 -9.31 17.28 6.00
C SER A 413 -8.00 16.66 5.56
N LEU A 414 -7.56 16.90 4.33
CA LEU A 414 -6.37 16.26 3.76
C LEU A 414 -5.35 17.34 3.40
N ASN A 415 -4.31 17.47 4.21
CA ASN A 415 -3.25 18.46 4.03
C ASN A 415 -2.01 17.74 3.50
N LEU A 416 -1.79 17.83 2.19
CA LEU A 416 -0.59 17.32 1.53
C LEU A 416 0.57 18.30 1.75
N HIS A 417 1.71 17.76 2.12
CA HIS A 417 2.92 18.51 2.48
C HIS A 417 3.98 18.56 1.37
N ASP A 418 3.59 18.10 0.17
CA ASP A 418 4.37 18.16 -1.05
C ASP A 418 3.47 18.56 -2.24
N PRO A 419 3.58 19.81 -2.74
CA PRO A 419 2.78 20.28 -3.86
C PRO A 419 3.05 19.55 -5.19
N GLU A 420 4.23 18.95 -5.39
CA GLU A 420 4.58 18.26 -6.64
C GLU A 420 3.76 16.98 -6.80
N LEU A 421 3.50 16.30 -5.68
CA LEU A 421 2.68 15.07 -5.64
C LEU A 421 1.17 15.34 -5.70
N LYS A 422 0.74 16.61 -5.74
CA LYS A 422 -0.69 16.98 -5.69
C LYS A 422 -1.54 16.31 -6.77
N PRO A 423 -1.15 16.24 -8.05
CA PRO A 423 -1.96 15.57 -9.07
C PRO A 423 -2.14 14.07 -8.80
N ALA A 424 -1.06 13.37 -8.43
CA ALA A 424 -1.09 11.96 -8.09
C ALA A 424 -1.93 11.68 -6.83
N PHE A 425 -1.81 12.54 -5.82
CA PHE A 425 -2.60 12.46 -4.60
C PHE A 425 -4.09 12.69 -4.87
N ILE A 426 -4.45 13.66 -5.73
CA ILE A 426 -5.86 13.86 -6.14
C ILE A 426 -6.41 12.61 -6.82
N ALA A 427 -5.65 11.96 -7.71
CA ALA A 427 -6.08 10.72 -8.34
C ALA A 427 -6.30 9.60 -7.30
N ALA A 428 -5.41 9.48 -6.30
CA ALA A 428 -5.57 8.50 -5.22
C ALA A 428 -6.83 8.77 -4.36
N VAL A 429 -7.08 10.03 -4.01
CA VAL A 429 -8.29 10.45 -3.28
C VAL A 429 -9.55 10.20 -4.11
N ASN A 430 -9.55 10.55 -5.39
CA ASN A 430 -10.68 10.33 -6.30
C ASN A 430 -10.99 8.84 -6.48
N ASN A 431 -9.97 7.98 -6.51
CA ASN A 431 -10.13 6.53 -6.52
C ASN A 431 -10.79 6.04 -5.23
N MET A 432 -10.33 6.50 -4.06
CA MET A 432 -10.92 6.16 -2.76
C MET A 432 -12.42 6.54 -2.73
N VAL A 433 -12.77 7.75 -3.18
CA VAL A 433 -14.18 8.20 -3.27
C VAL A 433 -14.97 7.35 -4.26
N SER A 434 -14.38 6.99 -5.41
CA SER A 434 -15.04 6.16 -6.42
C SER A 434 -15.33 4.75 -5.91
N LEU A 435 -14.40 4.15 -5.17
CA LEU A 435 -14.57 2.86 -4.53
C LEU A 435 -15.62 2.92 -3.41
N ALA A 436 -15.59 3.98 -2.60
CA ALA A 436 -16.60 4.20 -1.56
C ALA A 436 -18.02 4.25 -2.15
N ARG A 437 -18.21 4.92 -3.30
CA ARG A 437 -19.50 4.97 -3.99
C ARG A 437 -19.99 3.61 -4.51
N GLY A 438 -19.09 2.64 -4.71
CA GLY A 438 -19.42 1.27 -5.10
C GLY A 438 -19.80 0.34 -3.95
N ILE A 439 -19.67 0.79 -2.70
CA ILE A 439 -20.08 0.04 -1.51
C ILE A 439 -21.53 0.41 -1.18
N HIS A 440 -22.39 -0.60 -1.01
CA HIS A 440 -23.83 -0.44 -0.78
C HIS A 440 -24.27 -0.81 0.65
N ARG A 441 -23.31 -1.03 1.55
CA ARG A 441 -23.57 -1.41 2.94
C ARG A 441 -23.70 -0.17 3.80
N ARG A 442 -24.55 -0.20 4.82
CA ARG A 442 -24.64 0.90 5.80
C ARG A 442 -23.52 0.77 6.83
N GLY A 443 -22.90 1.90 7.16
CA GLY A 443 -21.82 1.93 8.14
C GLY A 443 -21.03 3.23 8.09
N ILE A 444 -20.06 3.34 9.00
CA ILE A 444 -19.16 4.49 9.09
C ILE A 444 -17.72 3.97 9.13
N PHE A 445 -16.86 4.58 8.33
CA PHE A 445 -15.43 4.37 8.32
C PHE A 445 -14.73 5.68 8.61
N LYS A 446 -13.75 5.68 9.51
CA LYS A 446 -12.94 6.83 9.89
C LYS A 446 -11.48 6.48 9.70
N SER A 447 -10.66 7.43 9.27
CA SER A 447 -9.22 7.27 9.12
C SER A 447 -8.50 8.56 9.50
N CYS A 448 -7.45 8.44 10.31
CA CYS A 448 -6.59 9.52 10.73
C CYS A 448 -5.20 9.32 10.10
N LEU A 449 -4.59 10.41 9.66
CA LEU A 449 -3.27 10.45 9.06
C LEU A 449 -2.42 11.42 9.88
N PHE A 450 -1.42 10.90 10.60
CA PHE A 450 -0.53 11.70 11.45
C PHE A 450 0.88 11.73 10.89
N ASN A 451 1.63 12.76 11.25
CA ASN A 451 3.08 12.75 11.09
C ASN A 451 3.72 11.91 12.20
N ALA A 452 4.30 10.77 11.84
CA ALA A 452 4.97 9.85 12.74
C ALA A 452 6.09 10.54 13.54
N ARG A 453 6.74 11.56 12.96
CA ARG A 453 7.84 12.31 13.60
C ARG A 453 7.40 13.18 14.77
N ASP A 454 6.11 13.51 14.85
CA ASP A 454 5.54 14.29 15.96
C ASP A 454 4.93 13.38 17.03
N THR A 455 5.07 12.06 16.88
CA THR A 455 4.57 11.08 17.85
C THR A 455 5.36 11.17 19.15
N LEU A 456 4.65 11.21 20.27
CA LEU A 456 5.25 11.15 21.59
C LEU A 456 5.41 9.68 21.99
N HIS A 457 6.62 9.30 22.41
CA HIS A 457 6.94 7.94 22.83
C HIS A 457 7.29 7.91 24.31
N LEU A 458 6.62 7.03 25.06
CA LEU A 458 6.83 6.85 26.49
C LEU A 458 7.10 5.40 26.80
N ASP A 459 8.22 5.16 27.48
CA ASP A 459 8.64 3.83 27.89
C ASP A 459 8.43 3.67 29.39
N ARG A 460 8.13 2.44 29.82
CA ARG A 460 8.11 2.05 31.23
C ARG A 460 8.91 0.77 31.44
N GLU A 461 9.47 0.61 32.64
CA GLU A 461 10.31 -0.54 32.98
C GLU A 461 9.56 -1.89 33.00
N GLY A 462 8.23 -1.86 33.05
CA GLY A 462 7.38 -3.05 33.00
C GLY A 462 5.89 -2.72 33.07
N PRO A 463 5.01 -3.69 32.75
CA PRO A 463 3.58 -3.47 32.58
C PRO A 463 2.83 -2.98 33.83
N ASP A 464 3.40 -3.22 35.02
CA ASP A 464 2.81 -2.84 36.31
C ASP A 464 3.22 -1.42 36.77
N ARG A 465 4.07 -0.72 36.01
CA ARG A 465 4.49 0.66 36.30
C ARG A 465 3.64 1.66 35.51
N PRO A 466 3.34 2.85 36.07
CA PRO A 466 2.69 3.91 35.31
C PRO A 466 3.65 4.50 34.28
N PHE A 467 3.11 4.99 33.16
CA PHE A 467 3.87 5.81 32.22
C PHE A 467 4.21 7.16 32.88
N VAL A 468 5.47 7.58 32.77
CA VAL A 468 5.94 8.84 33.37
C VAL A 468 6.18 9.86 32.26
N MET A 469 5.56 11.03 32.40
CA MET A 469 5.70 12.11 31.43
C MET A 469 6.92 12.99 31.73
N PRO A 470 7.84 13.17 30.76
CA PRO A 470 8.91 14.14 30.89
C PRO A 470 8.35 15.58 31.00
N PRO A 471 8.92 16.44 31.86
CA PRO A 471 8.36 17.76 32.17
C PRO A 471 8.41 18.76 31.01
N ASP A 472 9.24 18.52 30.00
CA ASP A 472 9.47 19.35 28.81
C ASP A 472 8.60 18.96 27.61
N LEU A 473 7.97 17.80 27.67
CA LEU A 473 7.23 17.23 26.53
C LEU A 473 5.83 17.85 26.42
N ARG A 474 5.44 18.26 25.20
CA ARG A 474 4.19 18.99 24.92
C ARG A 474 3.56 18.48 23.63
N LEU A 475 2.23 18.54 23.55
CA LEU A 475 1.50 18.28 22.30
C LEU A 475 1.64 19.49 21.36
N ALA A 476 2.09 19.26 20.14
CA ALA A 476 2.19 20.29 19.11
C ALA A 476 0.81 20.68 18.58
N TYR A 477 0.61 21.96 18.27
CA TYR A 477 -0.58 22.47 17.61
C TYR A 477 -0.25 23.69 16.76
N GLU A 478 -1.06 23.93 15.73
CA GLU A 478 -1.01 25.12 14.89
C GLU A 478 -2.05 26.15 15.34
N VAL A 479 -1.75 27.44 15.24
CA VAL A 479 -2.74 28.52 15.45
C VAL A 479 -3.02 29.17 14.10
N SER A 480 -4.27 29.12 13.63
CA SER A 480 -4.69 29.77 12.40
C SER A 480 -5.75 30.83 12.70
N ALA A 481 -5.51 32.07 12.26
CA ALA A 481 -6.42 33.19 12.44
C ALA A 481 -7.34 33.42 11.22
N VAL A 482 -7.24 32.61 10.17
CA VAL A 482 -7.98 32.81 8.92
C VAL A 482 -9.33 32.09 9.00
N PRO A 483 -10.46 32.81 8.97
CA PRO A 483 -11.76 32.19 8.75
C PRO A 483 -11.85 31.84 7.27
N GLU A 484 -11.63 30.59 6.89
CA GLU A 484 -12.10 30.10 5.59
C GLU A 484 -13.63 30.12 5.63
N LEU A 485 -14.22 31.28 5.28
CA LEU A 485 -15.64 31.55 5.03
C LEU A 485 -16.61 30.58 5.74
N GLU A 486 -16.81 30.77 7.04
CA GLU A 486 -17.77 29.98 7.80
C GLU A 486 -19.21 30.49 7.62
N ASP A 487 -20.03 29.64 7.03
CA ASP A 487 -21.47 29.65 7.20
C ASP A 487 -21.79 29.13 8.61
N ARG A 488 -22.26 30.03 9.49
CA ARG A 488 -22.59 29.80 10.91
C ARG A 488 -23.68 28.73 11.16
N SER A 489 -24.21 28.11 10.12
CA SER A 489 -25.32 27.15 10.16
C SER A 489 -24.90 25.68 10.32
N ARG A 490 -23.61 25.35 10.29
CA ARG A 490 -23.14 23.94 10.32
C ARG A 490 -22.67 23.51 11.71
N LEU A 491 -23.44 22.60 12.32
CA LEU A 491 -23.13 21.96 13.59
C LEU A 491 -21.88 21.07 13.48
N HIS A 492 -20.87 21.35 14.30
CA HIS A 492 -19.76 20.45 14.58
C HIS A 492 -20.31 19.24 15.37
N SER A 493 -20.44 18.08 14.74
CA SER A 493 -20.98 16.89 15.38
C SER A 493 -19.90 15.84 15.54
N TYR A 494 -19.76 15.37 16.76
CA TYR A 494 -19.10 14.10 17.07
C TYR A 494 -19.95 12.98 16.46
N PHE A 495 -19.28 11.93 15.98
CA PHE A 495 -19.92 10.77 15.40
C PHE A 495 -19.89 9.62 16.41
N GLU A 496 -21.06 9.36 16.99
CA GLU A 496 -21.40 8.35 17.99
C GLU A 496 -21.33 6.93 17.39
N ASP A 497 -20.43 6.08 17.89
CA ASP A 497 -20.49 4.63 17.71
C ASP A 497 -20.72 3.99 19.09
N GLY A 498 -21.49 2.89 19.16
CA GLY A 498 -21.78 2.19 20.42
C GLY A 498 -20.59 1.39 21.00
N PRO A 499 -20.69 0.93 22.26
CA PRO A 499 -19.58 0.33 23.01
C PRO A 499 -19.07 -0.97 22.38
N ASP A 500 -17.75 -1.13 22.30
CA ASP A 500 -17.08 -2.26 21.64
C ASP A 500 -16.66 -3.35 22.64
N PRO A 501 -16.93 -4.64 22.39
CA PRO A 501 -16.31 -5.75 23.11
C PRO A 501 -14.80 -5.99 22.81
N GLU A 502 -14.21 -5.33 21.80
CA GLU A 502 -12.77 -5.42 21.44
C GLU A 502 -11.95 -4.15 21.80
N GLU A 503 -12.56 -3.15 22.44
CA GLU A 503 -11.87 -1.97 23.01
C GLU A 503 -11.17 -2.37 24.32
N PHE A 504 -9.85 -2.56 24.26
CA PHE A 504 -9.06 -2.94 25.44
C PHE A 504 -8.55 -1.74 26.25
N LEU A 505 -8.53 -0.52 25.69
CA LEU A 505 -7.95 0.67 26.34
C LEU A 505 -9.02 1.70 26.72
N VAL A 506 -9.44 1.66 27.99
CA VAL A 506 -10.33 2.66 28.58
C VAL A 506 -9.52 3.84 29.07
N LEU A 507 -9.76 5.02 28.50
CA LEU A 507 -9.06 6.23 28.93
C LEU A 507 -9.59 6.73 30.29
N PRO A 508 -8.70 7.23 31.17
CA PRO A 508 -9.09 7.83 32.44
C PRO A 508 -10.11 8.96 32.28
N GLU A 509 -11.05 9.07 33.22
CA GLU A 509 -12.06 10.13 33.26
C GLU A 509 -11.44 11.54 33.18
N ALA A 510 -10.25 11.74 33.76
CA ALA A 510 -9.51 13.00 33.67
C ALA A 510 -9.11 13.39 32.23
N ILE A 511 -8.74 12.40 31.40
CA ILE A 511 -8.44 12.62 29.98
C ILE A 511 -9.74 12.93 29.22
N ILE A 512 -10.80 12.15 29.47
CA ILE A 512 -12.11 12.34 28.84
C ILE A 512 -12.67 13.73 29.15
N ALA A 513 -12.70 14.14 30.42
CA ALA A 513 -13.19 15.46 30.84
C ALA A 513 -12.38 16.61 30.22
N SER A 514 -11.06 16.43 30.06
CA SER A 514 -10.20 17.43 29.42
C SER A 514 -10.50 17.55 27.92
N LEU A 515 -10.80 16.44 27.25
CA LEU A 515 -11.21 16.42 25.84
C LEU A 515 -12.63 16.99 25.64
N GLU A 516 -13.56 16.73 26.55
CA GLU A 516 -14.88 17.37 26.58
C GLU A 516 -14.77 18.89 26.70
N ALA A 517 -13.92 19.37 27.63
CA ALA A 517 -13.68 20.80 27.78
C ALA A 517 -12.95 21.41 26.58
N LEU A 518 -12.02 20.67 25.96
CA LEU A 518 -11.34 21.09 24.73
C LEU A 518 -12.33 21.25 23.58
N ASN A 519 -13.40 20.45 23.54
CA ASN A 519 -14.46 20.57 22.54
C ASN A 519 -15.18 21.94 22.57
N GLU A 520 -15.31 22.56 23.74
CA GLU A 520 -15.93 23.89 23.86
C GLU A 520 -15.09 25.00 23.21
N ILE A 521 -13.84 24.71 22.84
CA ILE A 521 -12.94 25.62 22.14
C ILE A 521 -13.07 25.40 20.63
N HIS A 522 -13.12 26.48 19.85
CA HIS A 522 -13.18 26.40 18.38
C HIS A 522 -11.83 25.94 17.82
N HIS A 523 -11.76 24.66 17.48
CA HIS A 523 -10.55 24.00 17.00
C HIS A 523 -10.92 22.81 16.13
N THR A 524 -9.95 22.35 15.34
CA THR A 524 -9.97 21.05 14.70
C THR A 524 -8.82 20.22 15.20
N GLY A 525 -8.99 18.92 15.29
CA GLY A 525 -7.85 18.08 15.60
C GLY A 525 -8.22 16.67 15.97
N MET A 526 -7.17 15.90 16.20
CA MET A 526 -7.25 14.49 16.47
C MET A 526 -6.13 14.09 17.41
N ILE A 527 -6.40 13.11 18.24
CA ILE A 527 -5.42 12.51 19.16
C ILE A 527 -5.67 11.01 19.24
N ILE A 528 -4.61 10.21 19.29
CA ILE A 528 -4.67 8.76 19.46
C ILE A 528 -3.63 8.35 20.50
N PHE A 529 -4.02 7.46 21.40
CA PHE A 529 -3.21 6.78 22.40
C PHE A 529 -3.11 5.30 22.01
N GLU A 530 -1.91 4.79 21.83
CA GLU A 530 -1.62 3.38 21.57
C GLU A 530 -0.76 2.84 22.73
N ALA A 531 -1.38 2.05 23.62
CA ALA A 531 -0.76 1.47 24.80
C ALA A 531 -0.38 0.00 24.56
N LEU A 532 0.92 -0.27 24.57
CA LEU A 532 1.54 -1.60 24.55
C LEU A 532 2.11 -1.93 25.94
N PRO A 533 2.49 -3.20 26.22
CA PRO A 533 2.95 -3.61 27.54
C PRO A 533 4.04 -2.72 28.15
N GLU A 534 4.99 -2.22 27.35
CA GLU A 534 6.12 -1.40 27.82
C GLU A 534 6.17 0.00 27.18
N HIS A 535 5.31 0.27 26.20
CA HIS A 535 5.38 1.48 25.38
C HIS A 535 4.00 2.14 25.24
N LEU A 536 3.96 3.46 25.33
CA LEU A 536 2.79 4.26 24.99
C LEU A 536 3.17 5.25 23.89
N LYS A 537 2.41 5.25 22.81
CA LYS A 537 2.52 6.24 21.73
C LYS A 537 1.33 7.19 21.79
N ILE A 538 1.60 8.49 21.65
CA ILE A 538 0.56 9.51 21.55
C ILE A 538 0.74 10.25 20.23
N HIS A 539 -0.22 10.08 19.33
CA HIS A 539 -0.29 10.77 18.05
C HIS A 539 -1.25 11.94 18.19
N SER A 540 -0.89 13.12 17.70
CA SER A 540 -1.81 14.26 17.72
C SER A 540 -1.60 15.18 16.55
N HIS A 541 -2.70 15.80 16.10
CA HIS A 541 -2.66 16.91 15.17
C HIS A 541 -3.78 17.87 15.54
N TYR A 542 -3.42 19.06 16.02
CA TYR A 542 -4.38 20.08 16.43
C TYR A 542 -4.14 21.38 15.68
N ARG A 543 -5.23 22.02 15.29
CA ARG A 543 -5.25 23.39 14.78
C ARG A 543 -6.30 24.19 15.55
N LEU A 544 -5.82 25.17 16.30
CA LEU A 544 -6.65 26.14 16.99
C LEU A 544 -7.14 27.19 16.00
N LEU A 545 -8.45 27.41 15.98
CA LEU A 545 -9.11 28.37 15.09
C LEU A 545 -9.55 29.65 15.82
N ASP A 546 -9.52 29.64 17.15
CA ASP A 546 -9.75 30.81 18.00
C ASP A 546 -8.47 31.17 18.79
N PRO A 547 -7.61 32.05 18.26
CA PRO A 547 -6.39 32.46 18.94
C PRO A 547 -6.62 33.10 20.32
N SER A 548 -7.82 33.66 20.58
CA SER A 548 -8.11 34.32 21.87
C SER A 548 -8.16 33.33 23.04
N ARG A 549 -8.40 32.04 22.76
CA ARG A 549 -8.48 30.96 23.75
C ARG A 549 -7.23 30.07 23.78
N GLU A 550 -6.11 30.49 23.17
CA GLU A 550 -4.88 29.69 23.10
C GLU A 550 -4.35 29.26 24.47
N ALA A 551 -4.35 30.17 25.46
CA ALA A 551 -3.90 29.84 26.81
C ALA A 551 -4.76 28.75 27.47
N GLU A 552 -6.07 28.78 27.23
CA GLU A 552 -6.99 27.77 27.71
C GLU A 552 -6.80 26.44 26.97
N PHE A 553 -6.68 26.49 25.64
CA PHE A 553 -6.44 25.33 24.79
C PHE A 553 -5.17 24.58 25.20
N ARG A 554 -4.06 25.32 25.38
CA ARG A 554 -2.79 24.77 25.86
C ARG A 554 -2.93 24.10 27.22
N ARG A 555 -3.62 24.74 28.17
CA ARG A 555 -3.87 24.16 29.49
C ARG A 555 -4.61 22.82 29.40
N ARG A 556 -5.60 22.70 28.51
CA ARG A 556 -6.35 21.45 28.31
C ARG A 556 -5.48 20.33 27.75
N LEU A 557 -4.57 20.66 26.83
CA LEU A 557 -3.58 19.69 26.33
C LEU A 557 -2.58 19.26 27.42
N ASP A 558 -2.13 20.20 28.26
CA ASP A 558 -1.26 19.90 29.40
C ASP A 558 -1.98 19.01 30.45
N ASP A 559 -3.27 19.25 30.70
CA ASP A 559 -4.11 18.45 31.59
C ASP A 559 -4.25 16.99 31.08
N ILE A 560 -4.38 16.80 29.76
CA ILE A 560 -4.40 15.48 29.12
C ILE A 560 -3.07 14.75 29.39
N LEU A 561 -1.93 15.41 29.12
CA LEU A 561 -0.61 14.81 29.34
C LEU A 561 -0.36 14.50 30.83
N ALA A 562 -0.79 15.36 31.74
CA ALA A 562 -0.64 15.11 33.18
C ALA A 562 -1.41 13.87 33.67
N ALA A 563 -2.48 13.48 32.97
CA ALA A 563 -3.29 12.32 33.29
C ALA A 563 -2.82 11.02 32.59
N VAL A 564 -1.82 11.07 31.69
CA VAL A 564 -1.31 9.90 30.95
C VAL A 564 -0.82 8.78 31.88
N GLY A 565 -0.21 9.12 33.01
CA GLY A 565 0.25 8.12 33.98
C GLY A 565 -0.86 7.31 34.66
N ARG A 566 -2.14 7.68 34.44
CA ARG A 566 -3.32 6.97 34.95
C ARG A 566 -3.91 5.99 33.92
N ILE A 567 -3.36 5.93 32.70
CA ILE A 567 -3.85 5.01 31.67
C ILE A 567 -3.56 3.57 32.13
N GLU A 568 -4.63 2.79 32.28
CA GLU A 568 -4.60 1.37 32.62
C GLU A 568 -5.18 0.57 31.45
N GLY A 569 -4.61 -0.63 31.20
CA GLY A 569 -4.98 -1.45 30.05
C GLY A 569 -4.02 -1.32 28.87
N LEU A 570 -4.29 -2.11 27.83
CA LEU A 570 -3.53 -2.15 26.59
C LEU A 570 -4.49 -1.92 25.43
N GLY A 571 -4.00 -1.51 24.27
CA GLY A 571 -4.83 -1.27 23.08
C GLY A 571 -4.75 0.17 22.62
N VAL A 572 -5.73 0.61 21.85
CA VAL A 572 -5.73 1.93 21.21
C VAL A 572 -7.02 2.66 21.55
N SER A 573 -6.93 3.97 21.75
CA SER A 573 -8.09 4.86 21.94
C SER A 573 -7.78 6.22 21.32
N GLY A 574 -8.77 6.93 20.79
CA GLY A 574 -8.55 8.16 20.05
C GLY A 574 -9.70 9.14 20.14
N PHE A 575 -9.56 10.30 19.52
CA PHE A 575 -10.58 11.34 19.34
C PHE A 575 -10.31 12.10 18.05
N MET A 576 -11.37 12.50 17.34
CA MET A 576 -11.29 13.28 16.11
C MET A 576 -12.42 14.31 16.07
N LYS A 577 -12.06 15.57 15.82
CA LYS A 577 -12.96 16.70 15.54
C LYS A 577 -12.63 17.30 14.18
N MET A 578 -13.52 17.08 13.21
CA MET A 578 -13.37 17.56 11.84
C MET A 578 -13.90 19.00 11.70
N PRO A 579 -13.32 19.81 10.78
CA PRO A 579 -13.77 21.19 10.55
C PRO A 579 -15.21 21.30 10.05
N TYR A 580 -15.64 20.36 9.20
CA TYR A 580 -16.93 20.41 8.54
C TYR A 580 -17.59 19.03 8.59
N LYS A 581 -18.92 19.00 8.78
CA LYS A 581 -19.76 17.80 8.74
C LYS A 581 -20.46 17.71 7.38
N ASP A 582 -20.55 16.49 6.84
CA ASP A 582 -21.16 16.13 5.56
C ASP A 582 -20.70 17.03 4.39
N THR A 583 -19.39 17.24 4.30
CA THR A 583 -18.74 18.19 3.38
C THR A 583 -19.06 17.89 1.92
N ARG A 584 -19.17 16.61 1.57
CA ARG A 584 -19.55 16.14 0.22
C ARG A 584 -20.51 14.96 0.31
N VAL A 585 -21.52 14.99 -0.55
CA VAL A 585 -22.51 13.91 -0.69
C VAL A 585 -22.43 13.35 -2.11
N PHE A 586 -22.40 12.03 -2.22
CA PHE A 586 -22.31 11.33 -3.49
C PHE A 586 -23.40 10.27 -3.60
N ALA A 587 -23.97 10.12 -4.79
CA ALA A 587 -24.81 8.96 -5.10
C ALA A 587 -23.95 7.69 -5.19
N HIS A 588 -24.55 6.56 -4.81
CA HIS A 588 -23.97 5.25 -5.06
C HIS A 588 -23.80 5.02 -6.57
N VAL A 589 -22.65 4.47 -6.94
CA VAL A 589 -22.31 4.10 -8.32
C VAL A 589 -21.60 2.77 -8.26
N ALA A 590 -22.28 1.72 -8.73
CA ALA A 590 -21.73 0.37 -8.72
C ALA A 590 -20.50 0.23 -9.64
N ARG A 591 -20.45 1.00 -10.73
CA ARG A 591 -19.40 0.91 -11.76
C ARG A 591 -19.19 2.25 -12.46
N GLN A 592 -17.93 2.66 -12.61
CA GLN A 592 -17.53 3.81 -13.43
C GLN A 592 -17.91 3.61 -14.91
N PRO A 593 -18.34 4.67 -15.62
CA PRO A 593 -18.69 4.57 -17.04
C PRO A 593 -17.47 4.17 -17.89
N GLU A 594 -17.74 3.53 -19.03
CA GLU A 594 -16.70 3.17 -19.98
C GLU A 594 -16.03 4.42 -20.56
N ARG A 595 -14.70 4.37 -20.67
CA ARG A 595 -13.87 5.40 -21.28
C ARG A 595 -12.70 4.72 -21.95
N PHE A 596 -12.68 4.78 -23.29
CA PHE A 596 -11.65 4.14 -24.10
C PHE A 596 -10.67 5.14 -24.69
N TYR A 597 -9.47 4.66 -24.98
CA TYR A 597 -8.50 5.39 -25.79
C TYR A 597 -9.08 5.71 -27.18
N PRO A 598 -8.87 6.91 -27.73
CA PRO A 598 -9.45 7.28 -29.02
C PRO A 598 -8.91 6.41 -30.16
N ARG A 599 -9.79 6.12 -31.13
CA ARG A 599 -9.45 5.31 -32.31
C ARG A 599 -8.41 6.00 -33.21
N ASP A 600 -8.48 7.31 -33.33
CA ASP A 600 -7.49 8.13 -34.03
C ASP A 600 -6.84 9.13 -33.03
N PRO A 601 -5.67 8.79 -32.45
CA PRO A 601 -5.02 9.66 -31.48
C PRO A 601 -4.48 10.97 -32.08
N ARG A 602 -4.20 11.02 -33.38
CA ARG A 602 -3.72 12.25 -34.03
C ARG A 602 -4.86 13.25 -34.21
N ALA A 603 -6.01 12.76 -34.67
CA ALA A 603 -7.22 13.59 -34.75
C ALA A 603 -7.66 14.08 -33.37
N ALA A 604 -7.60 13.20 -32.35
CA ALA A 604 -7.91 13.59 -30.97
C ALA A 604 -6.97 14.68 -30.45
N LEU A 605 -5.65 14.54 -30.68
CA LEU A 605 -4.67 15.55 -30.27
C LEU A 605 -4.88 16.89 -31.00
N ALA A 606 -5.23 16.86 -32.29
CA ALA A 606 -5.54 18.06 -33.06
C ALA A 606 -6.78 18.79 -32.48
N ALA A 607 -7.86 18.05 -32.23
CA ALA A 607 -9.07 18.60 -31.62
C ALA A 607 -8.81 19.20 -30.22
N MET A 608 -7.97 18.55 -29.41
CA MET A 608 -7.58 19.07 -28.09
C MET A 608 -6.78 20.38 -28.18
N ARG A 609 -5.91 20.52 -29.18
CA ARG A 609 -5.17 21.77 -29.43
C ARG A 609 -6.08 22.90 -29.88
N GLU A 610 -7.01 22.62 -30.78
CA GLU A 610 -8.01 23.60 -31.24
C GLU A 610 -8.88 24.11 -30.08
N LEU A 611 -9.33 23.21 -29.18
CA LEU A 611 -10.07 23.56 -27.97
C LEU A 611 -9.26 24.48 -27.04
N ALA A 612 -7.99 24.15 -26.78
CA ALA A 612 -7.11 24.97 -25.95
C ALA A 612 -6.88 26.37 -26.54
N ASP A 613 -6.75 26.48 -27.87
CA ASP A 613 -6.59 27.77 -28.56
C ASP A 613 -7.87 28.63 -28.52
N THR A 614 -9.05 28.00 -28.45
CA THR A 614 -10.33 28.71 -28.31
C THR A 614 -10.65 29.17 -26.89
N GLU A 615 -10.25 28.42 -25.85
CA GLU A 615 -10.42 28.81 -24.44
C GLU A 615 -9.35 29.83 -23.96
N GLY A 616 -8.25 29.97 -24.71
CA GLY A 616 -7.17 30.92 -24.44
C GLY A 616 -7.33 32.33 -25.04
N ARG A 617 -8.47 32.66 -25.67
CA ARG A 617 -8.76 34.04 -26.13
C ARG A 617 -9.62 34.77 -25.09
N PRO A 618 -9.21 35.95 -24.60
CA PRO A 618 -9.91 36.70 -23.56
C PRO A 618 -11.31 37.17 -23.99
#